data_AF-A0A972R3Q0-F1
#
_entry.id   AF-A0A972R3Q0-F1
#
_cell.length_a   1.000
_cell.length_b   1.000
_cell.length_c   1.000
_cell.angle_alpha   90.00
_cell.angle_beta   90.00
_cell.angle_gamma   90.00
#
_symmetry.space_group_name_H-M   'P 1'
#
loop_
_entity.id
_entity.type
_entity.pdbx_description
1 polymer ?
#
loop_
_entity_poly.entity_id
_entity_poly.type
_entity_poly.pdbx_seq_one_letter_code
_entity_poly.pdbx_strand_id
1 'polypeptide(L)'
;IYKYLNKHLESLDEQYRIAKSKVQVGDELPPGIVQLAKVYVAKKRKLSIGDKMAGRHGNKGVVATIVPVEDMPFLPDGTPVDIVLNPLGVPSRMNVGQLYETALGWIAHKLGVKFATPIFDGAQWEEISALLEASGLGKDGRTFLFDGRTGEKFDQEVTVGIMYMMKLSHLVEDKIHARSIGPYSLITQQPLGGKAQFGGQRFGEMEVWALEAYGAAHVLQEILTVKSDDVQGRSKVYEAIVKGENLPEPNVPESFNVLVRELQGLGLEVKIE
;
A
#
# COMPACT_ATOMS: atom_id res chain seq x y z
N ILE A 1 -10.80 36.20 -43.12
CA ILE A 1 -10.85 34.71 -43.13
C ILE A 1 -9.59 34.13 -43.78
N TYR A 2 -9.32 34.33 -45.08
CA TYR A 2 -8.11 33.82 -45.75
C TYR A 2 -6.76 34.21 -45.12
N LYS A 3 -6.62 35.46 -44.64
CA LYS A 3 -5.37 35.94 -44.00
C LYS A 3 -5.06 35.25 -42.66
N TYR A 4 -6.11 34.86 -41.92
CA TYR A 4 -5.98 34.10 -40.68
C TYR A 4 -5.66 32.62 -40.97
N LEU A 5 -6.28 32.07 -42.01
CA LEU A 5 -6.01 30.71 -42.48
C LEU A 5 -4.55 30.55 -42.94
N ASN A 6 -4.03 31.50 -43.72
CA ASN A 6 -2.64 31.47 -44.20
C ASN A 6 -1.63 31.58 -43.06
N LYS A 7 -1.89 32.44 -42.06
CA LYS A 7 -1.03 32.56 -40.87
C LYS A 7 -1.03 31.28 -40.04
N HIS A 8 -2.17 30.57 -39.99
CA HIS A 8 -2.25 29.29 -39.31
C HIS A 8 -1.52 28.18 -40.07
N LEU A 9 -1.64 28.15 -41.41
CA LEU A 9 -0.87 27.26 -42.28
C LEU A 9 0.64 27.46 -42.13
N GLU A 10 1.11 28.70 -42.14
CA GLU A 10 2.53 29.03 -41.90
C GLU A 10 3.00 28.54 -40.52
N SER A 11 2.17 28.71 -39.49
CA SER A 11 2.51 28.23 -38.14
C SER A 11 2.59 26.70 -38.04
N LEU A 12 1.75 25.98 -38.79
CA LEU A 12 1.76 24.52 -38.86
C LEU A 12 2.98 24.01 -39.62
N ASP A 13 3.34 24.67 -40.72
CA ASP A 13 4.52 24.33 -41.53
C ASP A 13 5.81 24.52 -40.73
N GLU A 14 5.89 25.57 -39.92
CA GLU A 14 7.03 25.81 -39.06
C GLU A 14 7.13 24.77 -37.92
N GLN A 15 6.00 24.43 -37.28
CA GLN A 15 5.96 23.34 -36.29
C GLN A 15 6.39 22.00 -36.89
N TYR A 16 5.93 21.71 -38.11
CA TYR A 16 6.32 20.51 -38.84
C TYR A 16 7.82 20.49 -39.13
N ARG A 17 8.38 21.62 -39.58
CA ARG A 17 9.82 21.77 -39.86
C ARG A 17 10.66 21.55 -38.60
N ILE A 18 10.25 22.10 -37.46
CA ILE A 18 10.91 21.91 -36.17
C ILE A 18 10.84 20.45 -35.72
N ALA A 19 9.67 19.81 -35.80
CA ALA A 19 9.50 18.41 -35.41
C ALA A 19 10.35 17.47 -36.28
N LYS A 20 10.40 17.71 -37.59
CA LYS A 20 11.25 16.96 -38.52
C LYS A 20 12.74 17.11 -38.20
N SER A 21 13.19 18.34 -37.93
CA SER A 21 14.58 18.62 -37.54
C SER A 21 14.95 17.86 -36.26
N LYS A 22 14.08 17.89 -35.24
CA LYS A 22 14.30 17.19 -33.97
C LYS A 22 14.49 15.68 -34.15
N VAL A 23 13.69 15.05 -35.02
CA VAL A 23 13.82 13.60 -35.31
C VAL A 23 15.10 13.30 -36.09
N GLN A 24 15.55 14.19 -36.98
CA GLN A 24 16.77 13.99 -37.77
C GLN A 24 18.06 14.16 -36.97
N VAL A 25 18.10 15.12 -36.05
CA VAL A 25 19.25 15.38 -35.18
C VAL A 25 19.42 14.26 -34.14
N GLY A 26 18.31 13.65 -33.71
CA GLY A 26 18.31 12.63 -32.67
C GLY A 26 18.31 13.22 -31.26
N ASP A 27 18.23 12.35 -30.25
CA ASP A 27 18.26 12.77 -28.85
C ASP A 27 19.71 12.82 -28.33
N GLU A 28 20.01 13.79 -27.47
CA GLU A 28 21.29 13.84 -26.77
C GLU A 28 21.39 12.70 -25.74
N LEU A 29 22.44 11.89 -25.87
CA LEU A 29 22.72 10.78 -24.97
C LEU A 29 23.84 11.15 -23.99
N PRO A 30 23.80 10.64 -22.75
CA PRO A 30 24.91 10.78 -21.81
C PRO A 30 26.22 10.24 -22.42
N PRO A 31 27.38 10.84 -22.07
CA PRO A 31 28.67 10.40 -22.60
C PRO A 31 28.91 8.91 -22.28
N GLY A 32 29.32 8.15 -23.29
CA GLY A 32 29.54 6.70 -23.20
C GLY A 32 28.34 5.83 -23.59
N ILE A 33 27.16 6.40 -23.84
CA ILE A 33 25.97 5.67 -24.32
C ILE A 33 25.80 5.90 -25.82
N VAL A 34 25.89 4.83 -26.61
CA VAL A 34 25.77 4.89 -28.08
C VAL A 34 24.31 4.88 -28.54
N GLN A 35 23.45 4.08 -27.89
CA GLN A 35 22.03 3.94 -28.21
C GLN A 35 21.23 3.70 -26.94
N LEU A 36 19.98 4.20 -26.90
CA LEU A 36 19.07 4.03 -25.77
C LEU A 36 17.69 3.61 -26.25
N ALA A 37 17.18 2.51 -25.72
CA ALA A 37 15.83 2.01 -26.00
C ALA A 37 14.94 2.18 -24.76
N LYS A 38 13.78 2.83 -24.92
CA LYS A 38 12.75 2.94 -23.87
C LYS A 38 11.57 2.05 -24.23
N VAL A 39 11.22 1.13 -23.34
CA VAL A 39 10.07 0.22 -23.51
C VAL A 39 9.00 0.58 -22.49
N TYR A 40 7.79 0.90 -22.96
CA TYR A 40 6.64 1.18 -22.10
C TYR A 40 5.80 -0.09 -21.93
N VAL A 41 5.63 -0.52 -20.69
CA VAL A 41 4.82 -1.69 -20.34
C VAL A 41 3.60 -1.25 -19.57
N ALA A 42 2.41 -1.53 -20.09
CA ALA A 42 1.14 -1.27 -19.41
C ALA A 42 0.61 -2.55 -18.75
N LYS A 43 0.34 -2.52 -17.45
CA LYS A 43 -0.26 -3.62 -16.68
C LYS A 43 -1.53 -3.14 -15.99
N LYS A 44 -2.67 -3.79 -16.27
CA LYS A 44 -3.91 -3.59 -15.50
C LYS A 44 -3.81 -4.38 -14.19
N ARG A 45 -3.84 -3.70 -13.05
CA ARG A 45 -3.81 -4.32 -11.71
C ARG A 45 -5.23 -4.37 -11.12
N LYS A 46 -5.69 -5.56 -10.74
CA LYS A 46 -7.01 -5.77 -10.12
C LYS A 46 -6.98 -5.42 -8.61
N LEU A 47 -8.15 -5.30 -7.98
CA LEU A 47 -8.25 -5.23 -6.52
C LEU A 47 -7.89 -6.59 -5.93
N SER A 48 -7.10 -6.58 -4.86
CA SER A 48 -6.68 -7.79 -4.16
C SER A 48 -6.75 -7.62 -2.64
N ILE A 49 -6.81 -8.75 -1.93
CA ILE A 49 -6.75 -8.78 -0.47
C ILE A 49 -5.43 -8.14 -0.02
N GLY A 50 -5.49 -7.21 0.92
CA GLY A 50 -4.33 -6.42 1.36
C GLY A 50 -4.21 -5.04 0.70
N ASP A 51 -4.94 -4.75 -0.38
CA ASP A 51 -4.96 -3.41 -0.98
C ASP A 51 -5.58 -2.39 -0.02
N LYS A 52 -5.06 -1.16 -0.04
CA LYS A 52 -5.54 -0.07 0.82
C LYS A 52 -6.63 0.74 0.12
N MET A 53 -7.76 0.90 0.80
CA MET A 53 -8.92 1.69 0.37
C MET A 53 -9.18 2.82 1.36
N ALA A 54 -9.85 3.88 0.91
CA ALA A 54 -10.24 5.00 1.77
C ALA A 54 -11.57 5.62 1.32
N GLY A 55 -12.38 6.06 2.29
CA GLY A 55 -13.50 6.95 2.05
C GLY A 55 -13.05 8.43 2.06
N ARG A 56 -13.99 9.32 1.74
CA ARG A 56 -13.74 10.78 1.76
C ARG A 56 -13.61 11.35 3.17
N HIS A 57 -14.15 10.68 4.18
CA HIS A 57 -14.23 11.16 5.57
C HIS A 57 -13.07 10.66 6.45
N GLY A 58 -11.91 10.38 5.84
CA GLY A 58 -10.69 9.98 6.55
C GLY A 58 -10.68 8.52 7.04
N ASN A 59 -11.76 7.76 6.84
CA ASN A 59 -11.80 6.33 7.07
C ASN A 59 -10.90 5.60 6.07
N LYS A 60 -9.88 4.90 6.56
CA LYS A 60 -8.94 4.12 5.75
C LYS A 60 -8.98 2.67 6.22
N GLY A 61 -8.95 1.74 5.27
CA GLY A 61 -9.03 0.31 5.53
C GLY A 61 -8.17 -0.49 4.57
N VAL A 62 -7.95 -1.74 4.93
CA VAL A 62 -7.33 -2.75 4.06
C VAL A 62 -8.43 -3.73 3.67
N VAL A 63 -8.45 -4.18 2.42
CA VAL A 63 -9.38 -5.24 1.98
C VAL A 63 -9.02 -6.52 2.71
N ALA A 64 -9.89 -6.97 3.62
CA ALA A 64 -9.66 -8.16 4.43
C ALA A 64 -9.99 -9.45 3.68
N THR A 65 -11.12 -9.48 2.97
CA THR A 65 -11.53 -10.64 2.17
C THR A 65 -12.40 -10.18 1.01
N ILE A 66 -12.48 -11.01 -0.04
CA ILE A 66 -13.39 -10.82 -1.17
C ILE A 66 -14.29 -12.06 -1.18
N VAL A 67 -15.57 -11.88 -0.87
CA VAL A 67 -16.54 -12.97 -0.83
C VAL A 67 -17.37 -13.03 -2.12
N PRO A 68 -17.95 -14.19 -2.45
CA PRO A 68 -18.99 -14.31 -3.47
C PRO A 68 -20.23 -13.47 -3.13
N VAL A 69 -21.05 -13.17 -4.14
CA VAL A 69 -22.23 -12.28 -3.99
C VAL A 69 -23.32 -12.94 -3.16
N GLU A 70 -23.46 -14.26 -3.26
CA GLU A 70 -24.40 -15.09 -2.50
C GLU A 70 -24.15 -15.07 -0.98
N ASP A 71 -22.91 -14.81 -0.56
CA ASP A 71 -22.52 -14.74 0.85
C ASP A 71 -22.77 -13.35 1.46
N MET A 72 -23.07 -12.34 0.63
CA MET A 72 -23.24 -10.97 1.08
C MET A 72 -24.64 -10.75 1.67
N PRO A 73 -24.76 -9.93 2.73
CA PRO A 73 -26.05 -9.46 3.18
C PRO A 73 -26.82 -8.77 2.05
N PHE A 74 -28.13 -8.97 2.01
CA PHE A 74 -28.99 -8.39 0.98
C PHE A 74 -30.17 -7.64 1.57
N LEU A 75 -30.65 -6.66 0.82
CA LEU A 75 -31.79 -5.82 1.12
C LEU A 75 -33.12 -6.60 0.93
N PRO A 76 -34.25 -6.12 1.46
CA PRO A 76 -35.55 -6.78 1.31
C PRO A 76 -36.03 -6.93 -0.14
N ASP A 77 -35.46 -6.15 -1.07
CA ASP A 77 -35.68 -6.23 -2.51
C ASP A 77 -34.80 -7.29 -3.21
N GLY A 78 -33.91 -7.96 -2.47
CA GLY A 78 -32.95 -8.94 -2.98
C GLY A 78 -31.60 -8.36 -3.40
N THR A 79 -31.41 -7.04 -3.32
CA THR A 79 -30.16 -6.39 -3.76
C THR A 79 -29.02 -6.68 -2.75
N PRO A 80 -27.91 -7.32 -3.14
CA PRO A 80 -26.78 -7.57 -2.25
C PRO A 80 -26.00 -6.28 -1.98
N VAL A 81 -25.38 -6.18 -0.80
CA VAL A 81 -24.46 -5.07 -0.47
C VAL A 81 -23.06 -5.33 -1.05
N ASP A 82 -22.34 -4.28 -1.44
CA ASP A 82 -20.99 -4.41 -2.02
C ASP A 82 -19.87 -4.36 -0.97
N ILE A 83 -20.01 -3.53 0.07
CA ILE A 83 -18.97 -3.28 1.07
C ILE A 83 -19.61 -3.25 2.47
N VAL A 84 -19.05 -4.02 3.39
CA VAL A 84 -19.42 -3.98 4.81
C VAL A 84 -18.34 -3.25 5.59
N LEU A 85 -18.72 -2.17 6.29
CA LEU A 85 -17.83 -1.37 7.12
C LEU A 85 -18.13 -1.57 8.61
N ASN A 86 -17.09 -1.54 9.43
CA ASN A 86 -17.24 -1.64 10.89
C ASN A 86 -17.75 -0.31 11.48
N PRO A 87 -18.91 -0.29 12.17
CA PRO A 87 -19.50 0.93 12.72
C PRO A 87 -18.70 1.50 13.91
N LEU A 88 -17.89 0.70 14.62
CA LEU A 88 -17.13 1.15 15.80
C LEU A 88 -16.09 2.24 15.48
N GLY A 89 -15.71 2.36 14.21
CA GLY A 89 -14.80 3.40 13.75
C GLY A 89 -15.41 4.80 13.74
N VAL A 90 -16.74 4.93 13.72
CA VAL A 90 -17.41 6.23 13.61
C VAL A 90 -17.42 7.00 14.95
N PRO A 91 -17.84 6.40 16.08
CA PRO A 91 -17.85 7.11 17.36
C PRO A 91 -16.44 7.44 17.84
N SER A 92 -15.49 6.52 17.65
CA SER A 92 -14.11 6.68 18.11
C SER A 92 -13.33 7.76 17.36
N ARG A 93 -13.67 8.02 16.09
CA ARG A 93 -12.99 9.04 15.25
C ARG A 93 -13.81 10.30 15.02
N MET A 94 -15.05 10.33 15.53
CA MET A 94 -15.98 11.45 15.42
C MET A 94 -16.20 11.94 13.99
N ASN A 95 -16.13 11.05 13.00
CA ASN A 95 -16.33 11.38 11.58
C ASN A 95 -17.75 11.04 11.10
N VAL A 96 -18.73 11.67 11.73
CA VAL A 96 -20.17 11.41 11.52
C VAL A 96 -20.63 11.74 10.09
N GLY A 97 -19.96 12.66 9.40
CA GLY A 97 -20.29 13.07 8.02
C GLY A 97 -20.37 11.92 7.02
N GLN A 98 -19.69 10.80 7.26
CA GLN A 98 -19.81 9.61 6.40
C GLN A 98 -21.21 9.00 6.43
N LEU A 99 -21.95 9.13 7.54
CA LEU A 99 -23.32 8.66 7.66
C LEU A 99 -24.27 9.56 6.84
N TYR A 100 -24.04 10.87 6.88
CA TYR A 100 -24.77 11.86 6.07
C TYR A 100 -24.55 11.60 4.58
N GLU A 101 -23.30 11.35 4.16
CA GLU A 101 -22.98 10.97 2.78
C GLU A 101 -23.70 9.68 2.38
N THR A 102 -23.67 8.66 3.24
CA THR A 102 -24.29 7.35 2.97
C THR A 102 -25.81 7.49 2.75
N ALA A 103 -26.48 8.27 3.60
CA ALA A 103 -27.91 8.55 3.48
C ALA A 103 -28.25 9.35 2.20
N LEU A 104 -27.55 10.46 1.96
CA LEU A 104 -27.74 11.29 0.77
C LEU A 104 -27.45 10.51 -0.52
N GLY A 105 -26.42 9.67 -0.53
CA GLY A 105 -26.09 8.80 -1.65
C GLY A 105 -27.19 7.80 -1.96
N TRP A 106 -27.85 7.27 -0.92
CA TRP A 106 -28.99 6.36 -1.11
C TRP A 106 -30.19 7.07 -1.72
N ILE A 107 -30.54 8.26 -1.21
CA ILE A 107 -31.61 9.10 -1.75
C ILE A 107 -31.31 9.46 -3.22
N ALA A 108 -30.07 9.86 -3.51
CA ALA A 108 -29.63 10.24 -4.84
C ALA A 108 -29.84 9.10 -5.84
N HIS A 109 -29.49 7.88 -5.45
CA HIS A 109 -29.68 6.71 -6.30
C HIS A 109 -31.15 6.37 -6.51
N LYS A 110 -31.97 6.43 -5.45
CA LYS A 110 -33.39 6.07 -5.52
C LYS A 110 -34.22 7.08 -6.33
N LEU A 111 -33.92 8.37 -6.20
CA LEU A 111 -34.61 9.45 -6.92
C LEU A 111 -33.96 9.81 -8.26
N GLY A 112 -32.76 9.28 -8.56
CA GLY A 112 -32.01 9.63 -9.76
C GLY A 112 -31.52 11.08 -9.80
N VAL A 113 -31.35 11.71 -8.64
CA VAL A 113 -30.94 13.12 -8.49
C VAL A 113 -29.47 13.23 -8.09
N LYS A 114 -28.89 14.42 -8.29
CA LYS A 114 -27.53 14.74 -7.84
C LYS A 114 -27.60 15.79 -6.74
N PHE A 115 -26.85 15.60 -5.66
CA PHE A 115 -26.71 16.57 -4.58
C PHE A 115 -25.37 17.29 -4.66
N ALA A 116 -25.38 18.56 -4.25
CA ALA A 116 -24.20 19.35 -3.98
C ALA A 116 -24.36 19.96 -2.58
N THR A 117 -23.44 19.64 -1.68
CA THR A 117 -23.42 20.17 -0.31
C THR A 117 -22.16 21.03 -0.13
N PRO A 118 -22.30 22.36 0.02
CA PRO A 118 -21.19 23.24 0.36
C PRO A 118 -20.48 22.84 1.65
N ILE A 119 -19.20 23.21 1.78
CA ILE A 119 -18.33 22.77 2.90
C ILE A 119 -18.80 23.31 4.26
N PHE A 120 -19.33 24.54 4.29
CA PHE A 120 -19.72 25.23 5.53
C PHE A 120 -21.23 25.54 5.62
N ASP A 121 -21.98 25.25 4.56
CA ASP A 121 -23.44 25.47 4.48
C ASP A 121 -24.07 24.20 3.88
N GLY A 122 -23.88 23.10 4.59
CA GLY A 122 -24.31 21.77 4.16
C GLY A 122 -25.74 21.44 4.57
N ALA A 123 -26.27 20.37 3.98
CA ALA A 123 -27.59 19.85 4.31
C ALA A 123 -27.71 19.49 5.79
N GLN A 124 -28.76 19.97 6.44
CA GLN A 124 -29.06 19.65 7.83
C GLN A 124 -29.70 18.26 7.94
N TRP A 125 -29.66 17.65 9.12
CA TRP A 125 -30.21 16.30 9.31
C TRP A 125 -31.72 16.26 9.04
N GLU A 126 -32.44 17.30 9.46
CA GLU A 126 -33.89 17.43 9.28
C GLU A 126 -34.28 17.43 7.79
N GLU A 127 -33.47 18.09 6.95
CA GLU A 127 -33.66 18.14 5.50
C GLU A 127 -33.41 16.76 4.87
N ILE A 128 -32.34 16.09 5.29
CA ILE A 128 -31.99 14.74 4.81
C ILE A 128 -33.05 13.73 5.24
N SER A 129 -33.53 13.83 6.47
CA SER A 129 -34.57 12.98 7.04
C SER A 129 -35.90 13.15 6.31
N ALA A 130 -36.29 14.38 5.98
CA ALA A 130 -37.46 14.66 5.16
C ALA A 130 -37.32 14.09 3.73
N LEU A 131 -36.12 14.18 3.14
CA LEU A 131 -35.83 13.60 1.83
C LEU A 131 -35.83 12.05 1.85
N LEU A 132 -35.36 11.43 2.94
CA LEU A 132 -35.44 9.99 3.14
C LEU A 132 -36.89 9.53 3.14
N GLU A 133 -37.75 10.16 3.95
CA GLU A 133 -39.19 9.86 3.98
C GLU A 133 -39.84 10.08 2.61
N ALA A 134 -39.54 11.20 1.92
CA ALA A 134 -40.06 11.50 0.59
C ALA A 134 -39.63 10.48 -0.48
N SER A 135 -38.47 9.84 -0.30
CA SER A 135 -37.98 8.77 -1.17
C SER A 135 -38.55 7.39 -0.80
N GLY A 136 -39.41 7.29 0.21
CA GLY A 136 -39.94 6.03 0.73
C GLY A 136 -38.86 5.15 1.38
N LEU A 137 -37.83 5.77 1.97
CA LEU A 137 -36.83 5.12 2.81
C LEU A 137 -37.15 5.41 4.29
N GLY A 138 -36.61 4.59 5.19
CA GLY A 138 -36.73 4.83 6.63
C GLY A 138 -36.12 6.18 7.02
N LYS A 139 -36.76 6.86 7.98
CA LYS A 139 -36.40 8.22 8.44
C LYS A 139 -34.93 8.39 8.83
N ASP A 140 -34.33 7.31 9.35
CA ASP A 140 -32.95 7.27 9.85
C ASP A 140 -31.94 6.69 8.85
N GLY A 141 -32.37 6.38 7.63
CA GLY A 141 -31.52 5.73 6.62
C GLY A 141 -31.13 4.30 7.02
N ARG A 142 -31.95 3.66 7.86
CA ARG A 142 -31.78 2.28 8.30
C ARG A 142 -32.83 1.38 7.66
N THR A 143 -32.48 0.12 7.47
CA THR A 143 -33.38 -0.92 6.99
C THR A 143 -32.95 -2.27 7.55
N PHE A 144 -33.84 -3.25 7.49
CA PHE A 144 -33.47 -4.62 7.77
C PHE A 144 -32.71 -5.22 6.60
N LEU A 145 -31.68 -5.99 6.92
CA LEU A 145 -30.96 -6.83 5.99
C LEU A 145 -31.27 -8.30 6.29
N PHE A 146 -30.98 -9.16 5.32
CA PHE A 146 -31.00 -10.61 5.45
C PHE A 146 -29.58 -11.14 5.25
N ASP A 147 -29.20 -12.14 6.02
CA ASP A 147 -27.91 -12.81 5.89
C ASP A 147 -27.91 -13.70 4.63
N GLY A 148 -26.94 -13.48 3.73
CA GLY A 148 -26.81 -14.25 2.49
C GLY A 148 -26.54 -15.74 2.73
N ARG A 149 -25.94 -16.10 3.86
CA ARG A 149 -25.55 -17.49 4.16
C ARG A 149 -26.69 -18.33 4.72
N THR A 150 -27.51 -17.72 5.57
CA THR A 150 -28.59 -18.41 6.30
C THR A 150 -29.97 -18.06 5.74
N GLY A 151 -30.11 -16.91 5.10
CA GLY A 151 -31.40 -16.34 4.71
C GLY A 151 -32.17 -15.70 5.86
N GLU A 152 -31.61 -15.70 7.07
CA GLU A 152 -32.28 -15.15 8.25
C GLU A 152 -32.21 -13.62 8.27
N LYS A 153 -33.25 -13.00 8.83
CA LYS A 153 -33.32 -11.55 9.00
C LYS A 153 -32.45 -11.14 10.19
N PHE A 154 -31.66 -10.08 10.07
CA PHE A 154 -30.92 -9.54 11.21
C PHE A 154 -31.85 -8.99 12.31
N ASP A 155 -31.41 -9.12 13.55
CA ASP A 155 -32.17 -8.66 14.74
C ASP A 155 -32.37 -7.14 14.78
N GLN A 156 -31.40 -6.38 14.28
CA GLN A 156 -31.39 -4.93 14.29
C GLN A 156 -31.35 -4.35 12.88
N GLU A 157 -31.96 -3.18 12.72
CA GLU A 157 -31.84 -2.42 11.48
C GLU A 157 -30.42 -1.87 11.30
N VAL A 158 -29.92 -1.96 10.07
CA VAL A 158 -28.57 -1.56 9.70
C VAL A 158 -28.64 -0.30 8.84
N THR A 159 -27.69 0.61 9.03
CA THR A 159 -27.52 1.75 8.12
C THR A 159 -27.00 1.25 6.79
N VAL A 160 -27.79 1.45 5.73
CA VAL A 160 -27.41 1.12 4.35
C VAL A 160 -27.37 2.42 3.55
N GLY A 161 -26.63 2.42 2.45
CA GLY A 161 -26.62 3.53 1.52
C GLY A 161 -25.36 3.52 0.66
N ILE A 162 -25.08 4.64 0.02
CA ILE A 162 -24.03 4.74 -0.97
C ILE A 162 -22.99 5.77 -0.51
N MET A 163 -21.76 5.32 -0.36
CA MET A 163 -20.61 6.14 0.03
C MET A 163 -19.57 6.15 -1.09
N TYR A 164 -18.90 7.28 -1.28
CA TYR A 164 -17.81 7.38 -2.23
C TYR A 164 -16.52 6.78 -1.67
N MET A 165 -16.08 5.67 -2.27
CA MET A 165 -14.86 4.96 -1.90
C MET A 165 -13.78 5.13 -2.96
N MET A 166 -12.53 5.24 -2.51
CA MET A 166 -11.34 5.42 -3.35
C MET A 166 -10.33 4.30 -3.10
N LYS A 167 -9.70 3.83 -4.18
CA LYS A 167 -8.53 2.95 -4.11
C LYS A 167 -7.26 3.78 -4.00
N LEU A 168 -6.45 3.53 -2.97
CA LEU A 168 -5.18 4.23 -2.80
C LEU A 168 -4.07 3.57 -3.63
N SER A 169 -3.00 4.32 -3.90
CA SER A 169 -1.79 3.82 -4.57
C SER A 169 -1.00 2.80 -3.75
N HIS A 170 -1.38 2.57 -2.49
CA HIS A 170 -0.73 1.60 -1.60
C HIS A 170 -1.23 0.18 -1.89
N LEU A 171 -0.64 -0.44 -2.91
CA LEU A 171 -0.95 -1.81 -3.32
C LEU A 171 -0.15 -2.83 -2.52
N VAL A 172 -0.75 -4.00 -2.29
CA VAL A 172 -0.09 -5.09 -1.54
C VAL A 172 1.07 -5.71 -2.32
N GLU A 173 0.92 -5.85 -3.64
CA GLU A 173 1.93 -6.43 -4.55
C GLU A 173 3.27 -5.68 -4.47
N ASP A 174 3.23 -4.37 -4.26
CA ASP A 174 4.43 -3.55 -4.16
C ASP A 174 5.11 -3.71 -2.79
N LYS A 175 4.37 -4.12 -1.75
CA LYS A 175 4.88 -4.25 -0.37
C LYS A 175 5.41 -5.63 -0.01
N ILE A 176 4.85 -6.69 -0.58
CA ILE A 176 5.33 -8.05 -0.32
C ILE A 176 6.74 -8.17 -0.88
N HIS A 177 7.66 -8.62 -0.02
CA HIS A 177 9.05 -8.88 -0.33
C HIS A 177 9.60 -9.89 0.68
N ALA A 178 10.24 -10.94 0.17
CA ALA A 178 10.88 -11.96 0.98
C ALA A 178 12.23 -12.30 0.37
N ARG A 179 13.17 -12.69 1.23
CA ARG A 179 14.54 -12.98 0.88
C ARG A 179 15.06 -14.13 1.72
N SER A 180 15.84 -15.01 1.10
CA SER A 180 16.73 -15.95 1.77
C SER A 180 18.18 -15.43 1.77
N ILE A 181 18.78 -15.31 0.59
CA ILE A 181 20.16 -14.84 0.36
C ILE A 181 20.14 -13.72 -0.69
N GLY A 182 21.14 -12.84 -0.72
CA GLY A 182 21.34 -11.96 -1.87
C GLY A 182 22.59 -11.10 -1.73
N PRO A 183 22.65 -9.91 -2.36
CA PRO A 183 23.84 -9.04 -2.27
C PRO A 183 24.08 -8.50 -0.85
N TYR A 184 25.37 -8.32 -0.55
CA TYR A 184 25.90 -7.80 0.71
C TYR A 184 26.69 -6.51 0.46
N SER A 185 26.79 -5.68 1.49
CA SER A 185 27.66 -4.50 1.50
C SER A 185 29.13 -4.91 1.44
N LEU A 186 29.94 -4.18 0.67
CA LEU A 186 31.38 -4.43 0.59
C LEU A 186 32.11 -4.10 1.89
N ILE A 187 31.63 -3.09 2.62
CA ILE A 187 32.30 -2.58 3.83
C ILE A 187 31.94 -3.47 5.03
N THR A 188 30.66 -3.54 5.39
CA THR A 188 30.20 -4.20 6.62
C THR A 188 29.84 -5.67 6.42
N GLN A 189 29.85 -6.18 5.18
CA GLN A 189 29.39 -7.53 4.84
C GLN A 189 27.93 -7.85 5.22
N GLN A 190 27.14 -6.85 5.60
CA GLN A 190 25.73 -6.98 5.94
C GLN A 190 24.85 -7.06 4.69
N PRO A 191 23.68 -7.73 4.75
CA PRO A 191 22.75 -7.76 3.64
C PRO A 191 22.29 -6.33 3.26
N LEU A 192 22.21 -6.04 1.96
CA LEU A 192 21.72 -4.72 1.50
C LEU A 192 20.27 -4.46 1.93
N GLY A 193 19.85 -3.20 1.95
CA GLY A 193 18.49 -2.78 2.31
C GLY A 193 17.59 -2.54 1.09
N GLY A 194 16.28 -2.71 1.28
CA GLY A 194 15.26 -2.32 0.31
C GLY A 194 14.96 -3.35 -0.79
N LYS A 195 13.70 -3.39 -1.22
CA LYS A 195 13.17 -4.37 -2.19
C LYS A 195 13.94 -4.37 -3.53
N ALA A 196 14.34 -3.19 -4.02
CA ALA A 196 15.01 -3.04 -5.32
C ALA A 196 16.36 -3.77 -5.41
N GLN A 197 17.07 -3.89 -4.29
CA GLN A 197 18.37 -4.58 -4.21
C GLN A 197 18.23 -6.01 -3.68
N PHE A 198 17.01 -6.54 -3.69
CA PHE A 198 16.66 -7.78 -3.02
C PHE A 198 17.09 -7.77 -1.55
N GLY A 199 16.93 -6.63 -0.86
CA GLY A 199 17.48 -6.38 0.46
C GLY A 199 16.78 -7.12 1.62
N GLY A 200 17.46 -7.18 2.77
CA GLY A 200 16.92 -7.75 4.01
C GLY A 200 16.18 -6.70 4.84
N GLN A 201 15.38 -7.17 5.79
CA GLN A 201 14.78 -6.31 6.79
C GLN A 201 15.81 -5.95 7.85
N ARG A 202 15.78 -4.71 8.32
CA ARG A 202 16.61 -4.28 9.44
C ARG A 202 16.05 -4.90 10.72
N PHE A 203 16.88 -5.66 11.42
CA PHE A 203 16.64 -6.04 12.81
C PHE A 203 17.20 -4.92 13.68
N GLY A 204 16.30 -4.17 14.34
CA GLY A 204 16.66 -2.98 15.09
C GLY A 204 16.98 -3.28 16.55
N GLU A 205 17.41 -2.23 17.24
CA GLU A 205 17.77 -2.28 18.66
C GLU A 205 16.59 -2.69 19.55
N MET A 206 15.38 -2.21 19.25
CA MET A 206 14.18 -2.57 20.01
C MET A 206 13.82 -4.05 19.84
N GLU A 207 14.05 -4.63 18.65
CA GLU A 207 13.84 -6.07 18.43
C GLU A 207 14.90 -6.92 19.13
N VAL A 208 16.14 -6.43 19.24
CA VAL A 208 17.20 -7.06 20.06
C VAL A 208 16.78 -7.10 21.52
N TRP A 209 16.38 -5.98 22.11
CA TRP A 209 15.91 -5.91 23.50
C TRP A 209 14.73 -6.85 23.77
N ALA A 210 13.83 -6.98 22.80
CA ALA A 210 12.72 -7.92 22.92
C ALA A 210 13.23 -9.37 23.07
N LEU A 211 14.19 -9.81 22.26
CA LEU A 211 14.77 -11.16 22.39
C LEU A 211 15.58 -11.35 23.68
N GLU A 212 16.31 -10.31 24.10
CA GLU A 212 17.04 -10.32 25.37
C GLU A 212 16.09 -10.49 26.57
N ALA A 213 14.95 -9.79 26.56
CA ALA A 213 13.93 -9.91 27.61
C ALA A 213 13.33 -11.32 27.71
N TYR A 214 13.25 -12.05 26.59
CA TYR A 214 12.86 -13.46 26.58
C TYR A 214 13.99 -14.42 26.97
N GLY A 215 15.24 -13.94 27.12
CA GLY A 215 16.41 -14.79 27.36
C GLY A 215 16.78 -15.66 26.15
N ALA A 216 16.37 -15.28 24.94
CA ALA A 216 16.57 -16.05 23.71
C ALA A 216 17.98 -15.91 23.13
N ALA A 217 19.01 -16.23 23.93
CA ALA A 217 20.42 -15.99 23.63
C ALA A 217 20.88 -16.65 22.31
N HIS A 218 20.50 -17.91 22.06
CA HIS A 218 20.88 -18.62 20.83
C HIS A 218 20.25 -17.99 19.58
N VAL A 219 18.97 -17.62 19.65
CA VAL A 219 18.27 -16.97 18.52
C VAL A 219 18.88 -15.61 18.21
N LEU A 220 19.19 -14.83 19.26
CA LEU A 220 19.82 -13.52 19.10
C LEU A 220 21.21 -13.64 18.51
N GLN A 221 22.04 -14.58 19.00
CA GLN A 221 23.37 -14.85 18.47
C GLN A 221 23.31 -15.23 16.98
N GLU A 222 22.38 -16.10 16.57
CA GLU A 222 22.21 -16.47 15.17
C GLU A 222 21.87 -15.27 14.27
N ILE A 223 20.94 -14.42 14.71
CA ILE A 223 20.49 -13.25 13.94
C ILE A 223 21.64 -12.24 13.75
N LEU A 224 22.41 -11.99 14.81
CA LEU A 224 23.48 -10.99 14.80
C LEU A 224 24.77 -11.46 14.13
N THR A 225 24.99 -12.77 13.97
CA THR A 225 26.24 -13.33 13.42
C THR A 225 25.99 -14.01 12.07
N VAL A 226 25.69 -15.31 12.09
CA VAL A 226 25.63 -16.20 10.92
C VAL A 226 24.52 -15.87 9.93
N LYS A 227 23.48 -15.11 10.33
CA LYS A 227 22.44 -14.61 9.41
C LYS A 227 22.75 -13.23 8.84
N SER A 228 23.84 -12.58 9.27
CA SER A 228 24.20 -11.21 8.88
C SER A 228 25.60 -11.14 8.26
N ASP A 229 26.62 -10.84 9.06
CA ASP A 229 27.94 -10.36 8.63
C ASP A 229 29.09 -11.30 9.03
N ASP A 230 28.81 -12.49 9.58
CA ASP A 230 29.79 -13.57 9.61
C ASP A 230 29.88 -14.24 8.21
N VAL A 231 30.88 -13.83 7.44
CA VAL A 231 31.09 -14.26 6.05
C VAL A 231 31.30 -15.78 5.93
N GLN A 232 32.04 -16.37 6.85
CA GLN A 232 32.32 -17.80 6.83
C GLN A 232 31.17 -18.59 7.44
N GLY A 233 30.63 -18.11 8.56
CA GLY A 233 29.52 -18.73 9.27
C GLY A 233 28.27 -18.85 8.42
N ARG A 234 27.88 -17.80 7.68
CA ARG A 234 26.69 -17.85 6.82
C ARG A 234 26.76 -18.93 5.73
N SER A 235 27.95 -19.13 5.16
CA SER A 235 28.18 -20.14 4.12
C SER A 235 28.09 -21.55 4.70
N LYS A 236 28.72 -21.77 5.86
CA LYS A 236 28.69 -23.05 6.58
C LYS A 236 27.29 -23.39 7.09
N VAL A 237 26.54 -22.40 7.61
CA VAL A 237 25.15 -22.59 8.05
C VAL A 237 24.28 -23.04 6.89
N TYR A 238 24.42 -22.42 5.71
CA TYR A 238 23.67 -22.83 4.54
C TYR A 238 23.98 -24.29 4.15
N GLU A 239 25.27 -24.66 4.13
CA GLU A 239 25.70 -26.03 3.84
C GLU A 239 25.17 -27.03 4.89
N ALA A 240 25.23 -26.70 6.17
CA ALA A 240 24.73 -27.54 7.26
C ALA A 240 23.21 -27.76 7.14
N ILE A 241 22.44 -26.72 6.84
CA ILE A 241 20.98 -26.82 6.61
C ILE A 241 20.67 -27.75 5.45
N VAL A 242 21.41 -27.66 4.35
CA VAL A 242 21.21 -28.53 3.17
C VAL A 242 21.56 -29.99 3.47
N LYS A 243 22.60 -30.23 4.27
CA LYS A 243 23.04 -31.59 4.65
C LYS A 243 22.26 -32.18 5.83
N GLY A 244 21.49 -31.38 6.56
CA GLY A 244 20.85 -31.79 7.81
C GLY A 244 21.84 -31.99 8.96
N GLU A 245 22.97 -31.28 8.92
CA GLU A 245 23.99 -31.29 9.98
C GLU A 245 23.70 -30.22 11.04
N ASN A 246 24.37 -30.32 12.19
CA ASN A 246 24.26 -29.30 13.23
C ASN A 246 24.86 -27.96 12.78
N LEU A 247 24.31 -26.88 13.33
CA LEU A 247 24.80 -25.53 13.04
C LEU A 247 26.25 -25.35 13.51
N PRO A 248 27.11 -24.71 12.71
CA PRO A 248 28.48 -24.39 13.10
C PRO A 248 28.50 -23.34 14.22
N GLU A 249 29.63 -23.28 14.93
CA GLU A 249 29.87 -22.19 15.88
C GLU A 249 30.03 -20.84 15.15
N PRO A 250 29.43 -19.76 15.68
CA PRO A 250 29.50 -18.43 15.08
C PRO A 250 30.88 -17.79 15.31
N ASN A 251 31.32 -16.98 14.34
CA ASN A 251 32.53 -16.18 14.44
C ASN A 251 32.23 -14.71 14.76
N VAL A 252 33.27 -13.89 14.93
CA VAL A 252 33.17 -12.46 15.15
C VAL A 252 32.55 -11.77 13.92
N PRO A 253 31.51 -10.94 14.10
CA PRO A 253 30.93 -10.11 13.04
C PRO A 253 31.95 -9.23 12.32
N GLU A 254 31.87 -9.13 10.99
CA GLU A 254 32.78 -8.25 10.24
C GLU A 254 32.59 -6.78 10.58
N SER A 255 31.38 -6.36 10.95
CA SER A 255 31.11 -4.99 11.40
C SER A 255 31.92 -4.60 12.64
N PHE A 256 32.21 -5.56 13.53
CA PHE A 256 33.08 -5.32 14.69
C PHE A 256 34.53 -5.12 14.27
N ASN A 257 35.03 -5.91 13.30
CA ASN A 257 36.36 -5.72 12.72
C ASN A 257 36.50 -4.33 12.07
N VAL A 258 35.48 -3.90 11.31
CA VAL A 258 35.44 -2.56 10.72
C VAL A 258 35.55 -1.48 11.79
N LEU A 259 34.78 -1.57 12.87
CA LEU A 259 34.84 -0.62 13.99
C LEU A 259 36.24 -0.54 14.60
N VAL A 260 36.89 -1.68 14.86
CA VAL A 260 38.25 -1.71 15.41
C VAL A 260 39.25 -1.03 14.45
N ARG A 261 39.11 -1.25 13.14
CA ARG A 261 39.97 -0.59 12.13
C ARG A 261 39.72 0.91 12.04
N GLU A 262 38.48 1.36 12.17
CA GLU A 262 38.15 2.79 12.20
C GLU A 262 38.77 3.48 13.43
N LEU A 263 38.70 2.86 14.61
CA LEU A 263 39.35 3.37 15.83
C LEU A 263 40.89 3.42 15.68
N GLN A 264 41.50 2.39 15.10
CA GLN A 264 42.93 2.37 14.80
C GLN A 264 43.32 3.44 13.77
N GLY A 265 42.46 3.74 12.81
CA GLY A 265 42.65 4.83 11.84
C GLY A 265 42.71 6.22 12.49
N LEU A 266 42.12 6.39 13.68
CA LEU A 266 42.22 7.61 14.48
C LEU A 266 43.50 7.68 15.34
N GLY A 267 44.36 6.66 15.28
CA GLY A 267 45.57 6.56 16.09
C GLY A 267 45.34 5.98 17.49
N LEU A 268 44.19 5.35 17.75
CA LEU A 268 43.92 4.66 19.00
C LEU A 268 44.42 3.21 18.94
N GLU A 269 45.22 2.80 19.92
CA GLU A 269 45.63 1.40 20.05
C GLU A 269 44.51 0.57 20.70
N VAL A 270 43.80 -0.21 19.88
CA VAL A 270 42.78 -1.16 20.33
C VAL A 270 43.28 -2.58 20.10
N LYS A 271 43.37 -3.36 21.19
CA LYS A 271 43.73 -4.78 21.19
C LYS A 271 42.57 -5.59 21.76
N ILE A 272 42.27 -6.72 21.12
CA ILE A 272 41.30 -7.71 21.60
C ILE A 272 42.13 -8.79 22.28
N GLU A 273 41.88 -9.02 23.58
CA GLU A 273 42.51 -10.09 24.37
C GLU A 273 41.71 -11.39 24.29
#